data_AF-A0A524H8J8-F1
#
_entry.id   AF-A0A524H8J8-F1
#
_cell.length_a   1.000
_cell.length_b   1.000
_cell.length_c   1.000
_cell.angle_alpha   90.00
_cell.angle_beta   90.00
_cell.angle_gamma   90.00
#
_symmetry.space_group_name_H-M   'P 1'
#
loop_
_entity.id
_entity.type
_entity.pdbx_description
1 polymer ?
#
loop_
_entity_poly.entity_id
_entity_poly.type
_entity_poly.pdbx_seq_one_letter_code
_entity_poly.pdbx_strand_id
1 'polypeptide(L)'
;MIAGRRYWILIWYGFLLIGVAGAVASAYWGRRHAGRNLDEILRSVATILLSVGMLLLLYGVATLAGRIILGVAVALFLGAFWVGRSPRRPRPPGPGHPRGP
;
A
#
# COMPACT_ATOMS: atom_id res chain seq x y z
N MET A 1 -12.42 23.98 -19.66
CA MET A 1 -11.89 22.61 -19.39
C MET A 1 -11.01 22.50 -18.14
N ILE A 2 -10.82 23.58 -17.34
CA ILE A 2 -9.98 23.58 -16.12
C ILE A 2 -10.60 22.80 -14.94
N ALA A 3 -11.93 22.68 -14.89
CA ALA A 3 -12.62 21.98 -13.80
C ALA A 3 -12.24 20.49 -13.68
N GLY A 4 -11.99 19.81 -14.80
CA GLY A 4 -11.62 18.39 -14.81
C GLY A 4 -10.26 18.12 -14.15
N ARG A 5 -9.24 18.93 -14.45
CA ARG A 5 -7.90 18.75 -13.85
C ARG A 5 -7.92 18.93 -12.33
N ARG A 6 -8.65 19.94 -11.85
CA ARG A 6 -8.75 20.25 -10.41
C ARG A 6 -9.48 19.15 -9.65
N TYR A 7 -10.52 18.58 -10.24
CA TYR A 7 -11.22 17.41 -9.70
C TYR A 7 -10.30 16.18 -9.58
N TRP A 8 -9.52 15.87 -10.62
CA TRP A 8 -8.57 14.77 -10.57
C TRP A 8 -7.50 14.96 -9.50
N ILE A 9 -6.98 16.18 -9.35
CA ILE A 9 -6.02 16.51 -8.28
C ILE A 9 -6.61 16.18 -6.90
N LEU A 10 -7.85 16.58 -6.62
CA LEU A 10 -8.52 16.29 -5.35
C LEU A 10 -8.66 14.78 -5.11
N ILE A 11 -9.04 14.02 -6.14
CA ILE A 11 -9.13 12.55 -6.04
C ILE A 11 -7.77 11.95 -5.67
N TRP A 12 -6.69 12.37 -6.33
CA TRP A 12 -5.36 11.85 -6.05
C TRP A 12 -4.84 12.24 -4.67
N TYR A 13 -5.20 13.42 -4.15
CA TYR A 13 -4.96 13.75 -2.74
C TYR A 13 -5.77 12.86 -1.80
N GLY A 14 -7.01 12.49 -2.15
CA GLY A 14 -7.80 11.51 -1.40
C GLY A 14 -7.12 10.15 -1.33
N PHE A 15 -6.64 9.62 -2.46
CA PHE A 15 -5.88 8.36 -2.47
C PHE A 15 -4.56 8.46 -1.71
N LEU A 16 -3.87 9.60 -1.77
CA LEU A 16 -2.66 9.84 -1.00
C LEU A 16 -2.95 9.76 0.51
N LEU A 17 -4.02 10.40 0.98
CA LEU A 17 -4.44 10.34 2.38
C LEU A 17 -4.76 8.91 2.82
N ILE A 18 -5.48 8.14 1.99
CA ILE A 18 -5.76 6.73 2.26
C ILE A 18 -4.47 5.91 2.33
N GLY A 19 -3.54 6.12 1.39
CA GLY A 19 -2.24 5.43 1.37
C GLY A 19 -1.41 5.74 2.61
N VAL A 20 -1.37 7.01 3.05
CA VAL A 20 -0.68 7.42 4.28
C VAL A 20 -1.34 6.81 5.51
N ALA A 21 -2.67 6.84 5.61
CA ALA A 21 -3.40 6.22 6.71
C ALA A 21 -3.13 4.71 6.79
N GLY A 22 -3.12 4.01 5.64
CA GLY A 22 -2.75 2.61 5.53
C GLY A 22 -1.31 2.34 5.97
N ALA A 23 -0.36 3.21 5.59
CA ALA A 23 1.04 3.09 5.99
C ALA A 23 1.20 3.28 7.51
N VAL A 24 0.53 4.27 8.10
CA VAL A 24 0.57 4.53 9.55
C VAL A 24 -0.04 3.36 10.33
N ALA A 25 -1.20 2.86 9.89
CA ALA A 25 -1.81 1.67 10.50
C ALA A 25 -0.87 0.47 10.39
N SER A 26 -0.32 0.21 9.20
CA SER A 26 0.61 -0.89 8.95
C SER A 26 1.87 -0.79 9.80
N ALA A 27 2.43 0.41 9.99
CA ALA A 27 3.59 0.65 10.86
C ALA A 27 3.25 0.45 12.35
N TYR A 28 2.08 0.91 12.79
CA TYR A 28 1.60 0.71 14.16
C TYR A 28 1.47 -0.78 14.50
N TRP A 29 0.85 -1.56 13.61
CA TRP A 29 0.66 -3.00 13.80
C TRP A 29 1.93 -3.82 13.50
N GLY A 30 2.73 -3.40 12.53
CA GLY A 30 3.96 -4.07 12.10
C GLY A 30 5.02 -4.12 13.19
N ARG A 31 5.14 -3.06 14.00
CA ARG A 31 6.01 -3.05 15.19
C ARG A 31 5.66 -4.13 16.21
N ARG A 32 4.39 -4.55 16.27
CA ARG A 32 3.93 -5.59 17.21
C ARG A 32 4.02 -7.01 16.64
N HIS A 33 4.12 -7.17 15.31
CA HIS A 33 3.89 -8.48 14.64
C HIS A 33 5.03 -8.94 13.70
N ALA A 34 6.26 -8.42 13.87
CA ALA A 34 7.49 -8.92 13.25
C ALA A 34 7.36 -9.26 11.74
N GLY A 35 6.95 -8.30 10.93
CA GLY A 35 6.98 -8.44 9.46
C GLY A 35 5.82 -9.22 8.84
N ARG A 36 4.82 -9.67 9.61
CA ARG A 36 3.62 -10.35 9.07
C ARG A 36 2.72 -9.48 8.18
N ASN A 37 2.99 -8.18 8.08
CA ASN A 37 2.14 -7.21 7.40
C ASN A 37 2.84 -6.59 6.17
N LEU A 38 3.86 -7.28 5.63
CA LEU A 38 4.63 -6.80 4.47
C LEU A 38 3.73 -6.51 3.26
N ASP A 39 2.68 -7.30 3.03
CA ASP A 39 1.73 -7.06 1.95
C ASP A 39 0.95 -5.75 2.12
N GLU A 40 0.54 -5.43 3.35
CA GLU A 40 -0.15 -4.18 3.70
C GLU A 40 0.77 -2.95 3.53
N ILE A 41 2.03 -3.09 3.95
CA ILE A 41 3.06 -2.04 3.82
C ILE A 41 3.34 -1.78 2.33
N LEU A 42 3.59 -2.82 1.54
CA LEU A 42 3.85 -2.68 0.10
C LEU A 42 2.64 -2.05 -0.62
N ARG A 43 1.41 -2.44 -0.28
CA ARG A 43 0.20 -1.80 -0.83
C ARG A 43 0.16 -0.31 -0.49
N SER A 44 0.36 0.04 0.78
CA SER A 44 0.30 1.43 1.24
C SER A 44 1.36 2.30 0.54
N VAL A 45 2.60 1.80 0.44
CA VAL A 45 3.70 2.49 -0.26
C VAL A 45 3.41 2.61 -1.75
N ALA A 46 2.89 1.56 -2.40
CA ALA A 46 2.47 1.60 -3.80
C ALA A 46 1.37 2.65 -4.04
N THR A 47 0.36 2.73 -3.17
CA THR A 47 -0.71 3.73 -3.27
C THR A 47 -0.18 5.16 -3.12
N ILE A 48 0.76 5.39 -2.21
CA ILE A 48 1.41 6.70 -2.04
C ILE A 48 2.18 7.07 -3.30
N LEU A 49 3.06 6.19 -3.80
CA LEU A 49 3.85 6.43 -5.01
C LEU A 49 2.96 6.67 -6.23
N LEU A 50 1.91 5.84 -6.39
CA LEU A 50 0.92 6.00 -7.46
C LEU A 50 0.29 7.40 -7.42
N SER A 51 -0.14 7.83 -6.24
CA SER A 51 -0.78 9.14 -6.05
C SER A 51 0.19 10.29 -6.31
N VAL A 52 1.43 10.21 -5.82
CA VAL A 52 2.47 11.22 -6.07
C VAL A 52 2.81 11.30 -7.56
N GLY A 53 3.00 10.16 -8.23
CA GLY A 53 3.29 10.11 -9.66
C GLY A 53 2.19 10.73 -10.51
N MET A 54 0.93 10.47 -10.17
CA MET A 54 -0.22 11.07 -10.85
C MET A 54 -0.34 12.57 -10.58
N LEU A 55 -0.08 13.03 -9.36
CA LEU A 55 -0.07 14.46 -9.04
C LEU A 55 1.03 15.18 -9.83
N LEU A 56 2.25 14.63 -9.91
CA LEU A 56 3.33 15.20 -10.71
C LEU A 56 2.93 15.37 -12.19
N LEU A 57 2.32 14.34 -12.80
CA LEU A 57 1.81 14.41 -14.16
C LEU A 57 0.70 15.45 -14.32
N LEU A 58 -0.21 15.55 -13.36
CA LEU A 58 -1.31 16.52 -13.39
C LEU A 58 -0.87 17.96 -13.17
N TYR A 59 0.18 18.20 -12.41
CA TYR A 59 0.82 19.51 -12.29
C TYR A 59 1.75 19.81 -13.48
N GLY A 60 2.08 18.81 -14.30
CA GLY A 60 3.02 18.95 -15.42
C GLY A 60 4.46 19.17 -14.96
N VAL A 61 4.77 18.81 -13.70
CA VAL A 61 6.08 19.00 -13.09
C VAL A 61 6.79 17.65 -13.02
N ALA A 62 8.09 17.64 -13.34
CA ALA A 62 8.93 16.44 -13.25
C ALA A 62 8.32 15.21 -13.95
N THR A 63 7.79 15.39 -15.17
CA THR A 63 7.04 14.37 -15.92
C THR A 63 7.77 13.02 -16.05
N LEU A 64 9.08 13.04 -16.27
CA LEU A 64 9.90 11.82 -16.31
C LEU A 64 9.92 11.10 -14.95
N ALA A 65 10.18 11.83 -13.87
CA ALA A 65 10.17 11.28 -12.52
C ALA A 65 8.79 10.73 -12.16
N GLY A 66 7.71 11.45 -12.51
CA GLY A 66 6.34 10.97 -12.35
C GLY A 66 6.10 9.62 -13.03
N ARG A 67 6.54 9.45 -14.29
CA ARG A 67 6.44 8.18 -15.02
C ARG A 67 7.24 7.05 -14.36
N ILE A 68 8.46 7.34 -13.92
CA ILE A 68 9.31 6.35 -13.24
C ILE A 68 8.65 5.92 -11.92
N ILE A 69 8.19 6.89 -11.13
CA ILE A 69 7.47 6.65 -9.86
C ILE A 69 6.25 5.76 -10.10
N LEU A 70 5.47 6.00 -11.16
CA LEU A 70 4.34 5.16 -11.53
C LEU A 70 4.77 3.73 -11.88
N GLY A 71 5.86 3.57 -12.63
CA GLY A 71 6.42 2.24 -12.91
C GLY A 71 6.82 1.48 -11.64
N VAL A 72 7.48 2.16 -10.70
CA VAL A 72 7.85 1.60 -9.40
C VAL A 72 6.61 1.25 -8.57
N ALA A 73 5.59 2.11 -8.56
CA ALA A 73 4.33 1.87 -7.86
C ALA A 73 3.65 0.58 -8.35
N VAL A 74 3.62 0.36 -9.67
CA VAL A 74 3.08 -0.87 -10.27
C VAL A 74 3.88 -2.09 -9.83
N ALA A 75 5.22 -2.02 -9.90
CA ALA A 75 6.08 -3.13 -9.47
C ALA A 75 5.84 -3.51 -7.99
N LEU A 76 5.69 -2.51 -7.11
CA LEU A 76 5.39 -2.73 -5.70
C LEU A 76 3.99 -3.32 -5.48
N PHE A 77 3.00 -2.90 -6.26
CA PHE A 77 1.64 -3.45 -6.19
C PHE A 77 1.61 -4.93 -6.57
N LEU A 78 2.33 -5.28 -7.64
CA LEU A 78 2.51 -6.68 -8.06
C LEU A 78 3.28 -7.49 -7.01
N GLY A 79 4.33 -6.91 -6.44
CA GLY A 79 5.08 -7.51 -5.33
C GLY A 79 4.18 -7.77 -4.11
N ALA A 80 3.33 -6.82 -3.73
CA ALA A 80 2.38 -6.97 -2.63
C ALA A 80 1.40 -8.12 -2.89
N PHE A 81 0.91 -8.23 -4.11
CA PHE A 81 0.00 -9.31 -4.52
C PHE A 81 0.67 -10.68 -4.47
N TRP A 82 1.94 -10.76 -4.89
CA TRP A 82 2.71 -12.00 -4.82
C TRP A 82 3.01 -12.43 -3.38
N VAL A 83 3.45 -11.50 -2.54
CA VAL A 83 3.73 -11.75 -1.11
C VAL A 83 2.46 -12.15 -0.36
N GLY A 84 1.32 -11.54 -0.67
CA GLY A 84 0.02 -11.87 -0.08
C GLY A 84 -0.49 -13.27 -0.44
N ARG A 85 -0.01 -13.89 -1.52
CA ARG A 85 -0.41 -15.25 -1.93
C ARG A 85 0.24 -16.36 -1.11
N SER A 86 1.35 -16.09 -0.42
CA SER A 86 2.02 -17.11 0.40
C SER A 86 1.13 -17.50 1.57
N PRO A 87 0.65 -18.76 1.64
CA PRO A 87 -0.27 -19.18 2.70
C PRO A 87 0.40 -18.95 4.06
N ARG A 88 -0.20 -18.09 4.89
CA ARG A 88 0.20 -17.96 6.29
C ARG A 88 -0.07 -19.31 6.94
N ARG A 89 0.98 -20.12 7.16
CA ARG A 89 0.85 -21.42 7.83
C ARG A 89 0.02 -21.22 9.11
N PRO A 90 -1.13 -21.91 9.26
CA PRO A 90 -1.86 -21.91 10.52
C PRO A 90 -0.89 -22.31 11.62
N ARG A 91 -0.86 -21.55 12.72
CA ARG A 91 -0.13 -21.98 13.91
C ARG A 91 -0.79 -23.30 14.33
N PRO A 92 -0.06 -24.43 14.43
CA PRO A 92 -0.67 -25.67 14.88
C PRO A 92 -1.32 -25.40 16.25
N PRO A 93 -2.52 -25.95 16.52
CA PRO A 93 -3.08 -25.89 17.86
C PRO A 93 -2.02 -26.43 18.81
N GLY A 94 -1.64 -25.65 19.82
CA GLY A 94 -0.66 -26.10 20.80
C GLY A 94 -1.16 -27.40 21.45
N PRO A 95 -0.27 -28.37 21.72
CA PRO A 95 -0.65 -29.61 22.39
C PRO A 95 -1.02 -29.27 23.84
N GLY A 96 -2.29 -28.94 24.09
CA GLY A 96 -2.68 -28.41 25.39
C GLY A 96 -4.17 -28.20 25.59
N HIS A 97 -5.03 -28.85 24.80
CA HIS A 97 -6.45 -28.97 25.19
C HIS A 97 -6.63 -30.32 25.88
N PRO A 98 -6.49 -30.41 27.22
CA PRO A 98 -7.02 -31.55 27.93
C PRO A 98 -8.54 -31.51 27.69
N ARG A 99 -9.05 -32.57 27.08
CA ARG A 99 -10.48 -32.88 27.16
C ARG A 99 -10.70 -33.25 28.62
N GLY A 100 -11.20 -32.30 29.39
CA GLY A 100 -11.76 -32.55 30.72
C GLY A 100 -13.00 -33.45 30.61
N PRO A 101 -13.36 -34.11 31.71
CA PRO A 101 -13.93 -35.45 31.80
C PRO A 101 -15.22 -35.69 31.00
#